data_AF-A0A9D1F3I4-F1
#
_entry.id   AF-A0A9D1F3I4-F1
#
_cell.length_a   1.000
_cell.length_b   1.000
_cell.length_c   1.000
_cell.angle_alpha   90.00
_cell.angle_beta   90.00
_cell.angle_gamma   90.00
#
_symmetry.space_group_name_H-M   'P 1'
#
loop_
_entity.id
_entity.type
_entity.pdbx_description
1 polymer ?
#
loop_
_entity_poly.entity_id
_entity_poly.type
_entity_poly.pdbx_seq_one_letter_code
_entity_poly.pdbx_strand_id
1 'polypeptide(L)'
;MYRPVVQDLAILHASGQIHGNISPEAVDVRSRIRFCFPLTEEAAKGYDTNQEIFVHLLPPNKKENSSEHDGSIRDIHIRRSPAYIPLEQLIDAKKIDARSDVYSLCAVLYYLITKTEPLEVQERISGAELKKPSEMGIEISSSQEAALLKGLEEMGKNRYANGGELYRALYGVAYGEKKEKGIHREKRNPDSQKTERKKNFLRSGWTVKDDVKEIEKLRSVTFLDHIPQTKEEKWDVSQEEDGSVMAWLDETDGEYDLYIGSDSVIVAGKNCSWMFQNCSNLKSITFDENFDTSEVMDMSYMFFGCSALEELDVRSFDTSHVTSMNYMFANCSRLSRLKVSGFDTSRVTRMSGMFSGCSRLTKLNVSNFDTSQVTDMSFMFYNCSNLSRLDIEGFDTSRVKKMRSMFYGCNAVLNVSGFDTSKVTDVSPMFSNCAINGAIPGSNRHSLRNAFYSEDYRRKYDIRKR
;
A
#
# COMPACT_ATOMS: atom_id res chain seq x y z
N MET A 1 8.01 -5.42 4.03
CA MET A 1 8.20 -4.34 5.03
C MET A 1 8.96 -3.12 4.49
N TYR A 2 10.15 -3.27 3.90
CA TYR A 2 11.03 -2.13 3.53
C TYR A 2 10.76 -1.47 2.16
N ARG A 3 9.77 -1.98 1.42
CA ARG A 3 9.36 -1.48 0.09
C ARG A 3 9.15 0.04 0.01
N PRO A 4 8.57 0.73 1.00
CA PRO A 4 8.36 2.17 0.89
C PRO A 4 9.66 3.00 0.87
N VAL A 5 10.74 2.58 1.55
CA VAL A 5 12.03 3.32 1.53
C VAL A 5 12.72 3.15 0.18
N VAL A 6 12.69 1.95 -0.40
CA VAL A 6 13.20 1.73 -1.76
C VAL A 6 12.36 2.51 -2.78
N GLN A 7 11.05 2.62 -2.56
CA GLN A 7 10.17 3.45 -3.38
C GLN A 7 10.55 4.93 -3.26
N ASP A 8 10.73 5.46 -2.05
CA ASP A 8 11.13 6.85 -1.81
C ASP A 8 12.46 7.16 -2.51
N LEU A 9 13.43 6.23 -2.49
CA LEU A 9 14.69 6.38 -3.20
C LEU A 9 14.50 6.37 -4.73
N ALA A 10 13.61 5.53 -5.25
CA ALA A 10 13.27 5.52 -6.66
C ALA A 10 12.60 6.84 -7.10
N ILE A 11 11.73 7.42 -6.26
CA ILE A 11 11.11 8.74 -6.51
C ILE A 11 12.19 9.82 -6.59
N LEU A 12 13.11 9.83 -5.62
CA LEU A 12 14.18 10.82 -5.51
C LEU A 12 15.11 10.78 -6.72
N HIS A 13 15.54 9.59 -7.13
CA HIS A 13 16.39 9.45 -8.31
C HIS A 13 15.65 9.78 -9.61
N ALA A 14 14.36 9.45 -9.70
CA ALA A 14 13.53 9.82 -10.85
C ALA A 14 13.34 11.34 -10.98
N SER A 15 13.42 12.10 -9.88
CA SER A 15 13.43 13.57 -9.91
C SER A 15 14.82 14.18 -10.16
N GLY A 16 15.83 13.35 -10.40
CA GLY A 16 17.22 13.78 -10.62
C GLY A 16 17.95 14.21 -9.34
N GLN A 17 17.39 13.89 -8.17
CA GLN A 17 17.97 14.23 -6.87
C GLN A 17 18.75 13.04 -6.30
N ILE A 18 19.82 13.33 -5.56
CA ILE A 18 20.64 12.36 -4.81
C ILE A 18 20.50 12.68 -3.32
N HIS A 19 20.27 11.66 -2.49
CA HIS A 19 20.14 11.79 -1.05
C HIS A 19 21.50 12.07 -0.39
N GLY A 20 22.52 11.30 -0.74
CA GLY A 20 23.90 11.43 -0.23
C GLY A 20 24.07 11.17 1.27
N ASN A 21 23.02 10.76 1.99
CA ASN A 21 22.98 10.63 3.45
C ASN A 21 22.03 9.57 3.99
N ILE A 22 22.13 8.35 3.48
CA ILE A 22 21.29 7.23 3.93
C ILE A 22 22.02 6.46 5.03
N SER A 23 21.40 6.37 6.21
CA SER A 23 21.86 5.58 7.36
C SER A 23 20.64 5.03 8.13
N PRO A 24 20.81 4.07 9.07
CA PRO A 24 19.69 3.55 9.84
C PRO A 24 18.91 4.63 10.62
N GLU A 25 19.59 5.68 11.09
CA GLU A 25 18.98 6.81 11.80
C GLU A 25 18.14 7.71 10.88
N ALA A 26 18.42 7.71 9.58
CA ALA A 26 17.67 8.45 8.57
C ALA A 26 16.35 7.76 8.18
N VAL A 27 16.08 6.55 8.68
CA VAL A 27 14.88 5.77 8.39
C VAL A 27 13.97 5.70 9.62
N ASP A 28 12.82 6.40 9.58
CA ASP A 28 11.85 6.32 10.69
C ASP A 28 11.06 5.01 10.62
N VAL A 29 11.36 4.07 11.53
CA VAL A 29 10.68 2.78 11.64
C VAL A 29 9.42 2.86 12.53
N ARG A 30 9.22 3.96 13.29
CA ARG A 30 8.19 4.03 14.35
C ARG A 30 6.79 4.43 13.86
N SER A 31 6.66 5.06 12.70
CA SER A 31 5.34 5.57 12.25
C SER A 31 4.97 5.31 10.78
N ARG A 32 5.96 4.98 9.94
CA ARG A 32 5.90 4.50 8.54
C ARG A 32 7.35 4.44 8.07
N ILE A 33 7.87 3.28 7.68
CA ILE A 33 9.24 3.14 7.17
C ILE A 33 9.43 4.07 5.96
N ARG A 34 10.03 5.24 6.17
CA ARG A 34 10.26 6.32 5.18
C ARG A 34 11.58 7.03 5.50
N PHE A 35 12.14 7.71 4.51
CA PHE A 35 13.26 8.64 4.79
C PHE A 35 12.78 9.84 5.61
N CYS A 36 13.52 10.17 6.66
CA CYS A 36 13.47 11.47 7.31
C CYS A 36 14.18 12.49 6.43
N PHE A 37 13.47 13.08 5.46
CA PHE A 37 14.03 14.20 4.71
C PHE A 37 14.21 15.40 5.65
N PRO A 38 15.40 16.02 5.75
CA PRO A 38 15.47 17.37 6.27
C PRO A 38 14.74 18.27 5.26
N LEU A 39 13.52 18.66 5.62
CA LEU A 39 12.82 19.74 4.95
C LEU A 39 13.61 21.01 5.27
N THR A 40 14.41 21.47 4.30
CA THR A 40 15.21 22.72 4.23
C THR A 40 16.70 22.62 4.59
N GLU A 41 17.53 23.37 3.85
CA GLU A 41 18.97 23.61 4.08
C GLU A 41 19.28 24.12 5.49
N GLU A 42 18.31 24.72 6.18
CA GLU A 42 18.48 25.30 7.51
C GLU A 42 18.30 24.26 8.64
N ALA A 43 17.52 23.19 8.42
CA ALA A 43 17.38 22.09 9.39
C ALA A 43 18.65 21.23 9.51
N ALA A 44 19.50 21.22 8.48
CA ALA A 44 20.81 20.54 8.51
C ALA A 44 21.80 21.18 9.52
N LYS A 45 21.56 22.43 9.94
CA LYS A 45 22.39 23.13 10.93
C LYS A 45 22.02 22.81 12.38
N GLY A 46 20.90 22.12 12.64
CA GLY A 46 20.33 21.94 13.98
C GLY A 46 20.70 20.67 14.73
N TYR A 47 21.45 19.75 14.12
CA TYR A 47 21.91 18.55 14.83
C TYR A 47 23.27 18.83 15.49
N ASP A 48 23.24 18.93 16.81
CA ASP A 48 24.40 19.08 17.67
C ASP A 48 25.39 17.93 17.47
N THR A 49 26.65 18.31 17.26
CA THR A 49 27.83 17.51 16.92
C THR A 49 28.65 17.34 18.18
N ASN A 50 28.92 16.11 18.64
CA ASN A 50 30.17 15.80 19.35
C ASN A 50 30.33 14.29 19.51
N GLN A 51 30.95 13.65 18.51
CA GLN A 51 31.85 12.50 18.66
C GLN A 51 32.63 12.32 17.35
N GLU A 52 33.95 12.52 17.42
CA GLU A 52 34.90 12.40 16.30
C GLU A 52 35.34 10.94 16.12
N ILE A 53 35.34 10.42 14.90
CA ILE A 53 36.01 9.15 14.55
C ILE A 53 37.02 9.43 13.44
N PHE A 54 38.30 9.23 13.74
CA PHE A 54 39.41 9.37 12.80
C PHE A 54 39.61 8.06 12.04
N VAL A 55 39.37 8.05 10.72
CA VAL A 55 39.75 6.93 9.84
C VAL A 55 40.97 7.35 9.03
N HIS A 56 42.17 6.94 9.47
CA HIS A 56 43.39 7.08 8.70
C HIS A 56 43.41 6.05 7.56
N LEU A 57 43.11 6.48 6.33
CA LEU A 57 43.37 5.69 5.13
C LEU A 57 44.83 5.91 4.70
N LEU A 58 45.73 5.01 5.08
CA LEU A 58 47.07 4.95 4.47
C LEU A 58 46.98 4.24 3.12
N PRO A 59 47.46 4.85 2.01
CA PRO A 59 47.50 4.18 0.72
C PRO A 59 48.56 3.06 0.70
N PRO A 60 48.33 1.95 -0.03
CA PRO A 60 49.30 0.87 -0.14
C PRO A 60 50.46 1.32 -1.03
N ASN A 61 51.67 1.25 -0.47
CA ASN A 61 52.97 1.49 -1.10
C ASN A 61 53.35 2.95 -1.45
N LYS A 62 53.91 3.68 -0.47
CA LYS A 62 55.08 4.56 -0.72
C LYS A 62 56.08 4.43 0.44
N LYS A 63 57.32 4.10 0.08
CA LYS A 63 58.48 4.16 0.97
C LYS A 63 58.69 5.60 1.45
N GLU A 64 59.07 5.73 2.72
CA GLU A 64 59.55 6.97 3.34
C GLU A 64 60.64 7.62 2.50
N ASN A 65 60.43 8.89 2.16
CA ASN A 65 61.40 9.99 2.04
C ASN A 65 61.03 10.95 0.91
N SER A 66 60.35 12.04 1.25
CA SER A 66 60.70 13.42 0.84
C SER A 66 59.57 14.37 1.22
N SER A 67 59.92 15.38 1.99
CA SER A 67 59.17 16.59 2.30
C SER A 67 58.68 17.30 1.03
N GLU A 68 57.38 17.57 0.95
CA GLU A 68 56.80 18.85 0.51
C GLU A 68 55.27 18.80 0.64
N HIS A 69 54.74 19.75 1.42
CA HIS A 69 53.31 20.06 1.50
C HIS A 69 52.84 20.70 0.19
N ASP A 70 51.66 20.30 -0.31
CA ASP A 70 50.48 21.17 -0.46
C ASP A 70 49.38 20.43 -1.26
N GLY A 71 48.13 20.59 -0.84
CA GLY A 71 46.98 19.94 -1.44
C GLY A 71 45.92 19.51 -0.44
N SER A 72 45.54 20.42 0.48
CA SER A 72 44.35 20.38 1.36
C SER A 72 43.52 19.09 1.35
N ILE A 73 43.85 18.17 2.26
CA ILE A 73 42.91 17.16 2.73
C ILE A 73 41.77 17.95 3.38
N ARG A 74 40.62 18.04 2.72
CA ARG A 74 39.42 18.61 3.33
C ARG A 74 38.95 17.61 4.37
N ASP A 75 38.99 18.01 5.63
CA ASP A 75 38.41 17.26 6.75
C ASP A 75 36.94 16.95 6.47
N ILE A 76 36.64 15.70 6.11
CA ILE A 76 35.27 15.25 5.91
C ILE A 76 34.72 14.91 7.30
N HIS A 77 33.81 15.75 7.79
CA HIS A 77 33.02 15.47 8.99
C HIS A 77 32.06 14.31 8.71
N ILE A 78 32.50 13.06 8.93
CA ILE A 78 31.67 11.86 8.76
C ILE A 78 30.95 11.58 10.08
N ARG A 79 29.68 11.97 10.21
CA ARG A 79 28.80 11.64 11.36
C ARG A 79 28.17 10.24 11.25
N ARG A 80 28.75 9.32 10.47
CA ARG A 80 28.16 8.04 10.09
C ARG A 80 29.12 6.90 10.37
N SER A 81 28.58 5.73 10.69
CA SER A 81 29.35 4.50 10.57
C SER A 81 29.84 4.36 9.11
N PRO A 82 31.16 4.18 8.89
CA PRO A 82 31.71 3.96 7.56
C PRO A 82 31.13 2.72 6.84
N ALA A 83 30.51 1.78 7.57
CA ALA A 83 29.89 0.57 7.01
C ALA A 83 28.78 0.87 5.98
N TYR A 84 28.10 2.02 6.11
CA TYR A 84 27.02 2.43 5.20
C TYR A 84 27.50 3.29 4.01
N ILE A 85 28.80 3.54 3.91
CA ILE A 85 29.41 4.37 2.86
C ILE A 85 30.22 3.45 1.93
N PRO A 86 30.00 3.49 0.60
CA PRO A 86 30.81 2.73 -0.34
C PRO A 86 32.26 3.26 -0.37
N LEU A 87 33.23 2.38 -0.59
CA LEU A 87 34.66 2.67 -0.56
C LEU A 87 35.04 3.80 -1.52
N GLU A 88 34.45 3.88 -2.72
CA GLU A 88 34.75 4.96 -3.65
C GLU A 88 34.39 6.35 -3.13
N GLN A 89 33.38 6.47 -2.27
CA GLN A 89 32.99 7.73 -1.66
C GLN A 89 33.90 8.09 -0.48
N LEU A 90 34.47 7.09 0.21
CA LEU A 90 35.49 7.29 1.23
C LEU A 90 36.83 7.74 0.62
N ILE A 91 37.14 7.28 -0.60
CA ILE A 91 38.34 7.67 -1.35
C ILE A 91 38.17 9.06 -1.99
N ASP A 92 36.99 9.35 -2.54
CA ASP A 92 36.69 10.63 -3.19
C ASP A 92 35.29 11.11 -2.82
N ALA A 93 35.23 12.02 -1.85
CA ALA A 93 33.97 12.58 -1.35
C ALA A 93 33.16 13.37 -2.40
N LYS A 94 33.72 13.65 -3.59
CA LYS A 94 32.98 14.26 -4.70
C LYS A 94 32.20 13.24 -5.54
N LYS A 95 32.40 11.93 -5.32
CA LYS A 95 31.67 10.84 -6.01
C LYS A 95 30.40 10.44 -5.28
N ILE A 96 29.54 11.42 -5.01
CA ILE A 96 28.18 11.16 -4.52
C ILE A 96 27.25 11.12 -5.73
N ASP A 97 26.73 9.94 -6.04
CA ASP A 97 25.82 9.70 -7.15
C ASP A 97 24.69 8.73 -6.75
N ALA A 98 23.79 8.43 -7.69
CA ALA A 98 22.66 7.55 -7.42
C ALA A 98 23.07 6.12 -7.03
N ARG A 99 24.26 5.69 -7.44
CA ARG A 99 24.80 4.37 -7.05
C ARG A 99 25.26 4.40 -5.60
N SER A 100 25.89 5.49 -5.16
CA SER A 100 26.28 5.67 -3.75
C SER A 100 25.08 5.53 -2.81
N ASP A 101 23.95 6.13 -3.15
CA ASP A 101 22.70 5.97 -2.39
C ASP A 101 22.13 4.56 -2.42
N VAL A 102 22.23 3.87 -3.57
CA VAL A 102 21.83 2.46 -3.69
C VAL A 102 22.61 1.59 -2.70
N TYR A 103 23.94 1.77 -2.59
CA TYR A 103 24.73 1.02 -1.61
C TYR A 103 24.32 1.35 -0.19
N SER A 104 24.24 2.63 0.14
CA SER A 104 23.89 3.04 1.50
C SER A 104 22.50 2.51 1.91
N LEU A 105 21.54 2.51 0.98
CA LEU A 105 20.24 1.89 1.24
C LEU A 105 20.34 0.37 1.40
N CYS A 106 21.07 -0.33 0.54
CA CYS A 106 21.26 -1.77 0.67
C CYS A 106 21.98 -2.14 1.98
N ALA A 107 22.91 -1.31 2.46
CA ALA A 107 23.58 -1.48 3.75
C ALA A 107 22.59 -1.32 4.91
N VAL A 108 21.70 -0.34 4.84
CA VAL A 108 20.60 -0.18 5.81
C VAL A 108 19.62 -1.35 5.75
N LEU A 109 19.22 -1.79 4.56
CA LEU A 109 18.34 -2.94 4.39
C LEU A 109 18.96 -4.21 4.97
N TYR A 110 20.25 -4.45 4.71
CA TYR A 110 21.00 -5.56 5.27
C TYR A 110 20.98 -5.52 6.80
N TYR A 111 21.30 -4.37 7.41
CA TYR A 111 21.21 -4.21 8.86
C TYR A 111 19.79 -4.45 9.39
N LEU A 112 18.77 -3.92 8.72
CA LEU A 112 17.38 -4.08 9.16
C LEU A 112 16.90 -5.53 9.10
N ILE A 113 17.35 -6.30 8.11
CA ILE A 113 17.04 -7.71 7.91
C ILE A 113 17.82 -8.58 8.89
N THR A 114 19.13 -8.38 9.00
CA THR A 114 20.05 -9.27 9.73
C THR A 114 20.29 -8.88 11.18
N LYS A 115 19.93 -7.65 11.56
CA LYS A 115 20.33 -7.02 12.84
C LYS A 115 21.84 -6.99 13.07
N THR A 116 22.62 -7.14 11.99
CA THR A 116 24.08 -7.14 12.00
C THR A 116 24.58 -6.03 11.07
N GLU A 117 25.55 -5.27 11.53
CA GLU A 117 26.14 -4.19 10.73
C GLU A 117 26.89 -4.78 9.52
N PRO A 118 26.87 -4.12 8.35
CA PRO A 118 27.72 -4.52 7.23
C PRO A 118 29.21 -4.46 7.59
N LEU A 119 30.05 -5.11 6.78
CA LEU A 119 31.51 -5.20 7.02
C LEU A 119 32.16 -3.83 7.26
N GLU A 120 33.09 -3.80 8.22
CA GLU A 120 33.89 -2.62 8.50
C GLU A 120 34.84 -2.29 7.34
N VAL A 121 35.35 -1.05 7.30
CA VAL A 121 36.21 -0.58 6.19
C VAL A 121 37.42 -1.49 5.98
N GLN A 122 38.09 -1.90 7.06
CA GLN A 122 39.29 -2.74 6.97
C GLN A 122 38.99 -4.15 6.46
N GLU A 123 37.82 -4.70 6.81
CA GLU A 123 37.37 -6.01 6.34
C GLU A 123 37.02 -5.97 4.85
N ARG A 124 36.38 -4.88 4.39
CA ARG A 124 36.09 -4.68 2.97
C ARG A 124 37.36 -4.49 2.14
N ILE A 125 38.34 -3.74 2.65
CA ILE A 125 39.64 -3.55 1.98
C ILE A 125 40.44 -4.86 1.92
N SER A 126 40.34 -5.72 2.93
CA SER A 126 41.02 -7.02 2.97
C SER A 126 40.30 -8.10 2.14
N GLY A 127 39.12 -7.80 1.59
CA GLY A 127 38.36 -8.72 0.75
C GLY A 127 37.56 -9.75 1.54
N ALA A 128 37.19 -9.46 2.79
CA ALA A 128 36.30 -10.30 3.56
C ALA A 128 34.93 -10.43 2.87
N GLU A 129 34.34 -11.63 2.92
CA GLU A 129 33.02 -11.87 2.37
C GLU A 129 31.92 -11.53 3.38
N LEU A 130 30.91 -10.79 2.92
CA LEU A 130 29.72 -10.48 3.71
C LEU A 130 28.86 -11.74 3.84
N LYS A 131 28.52 -12.13 5.07
CA LYS A 131 27.61 -13.26 5.31
C LYS A 131 26.25 -13.01 4.67
N LYS A 132 25.71 -14.02 3.99
CA LYS A 132 24.40 -13.87 3.35
C LYS A 132 23.30 -14.01 4.41
N PRO A 133 22.19 -13.26 4.30
CA PRO A 133 21.04 -13.45 5.20
C PRO A 133 20.58 -14.92 5.31
N SER A 134 20.58 -15.68 4.22
CA SER A 134 20.25 -17.11 4.19
C SER A 134 21.22 -17.96 5.01
N GLU A 135 22.52 -17.65 5.00
CA GLU A 135 23.55 -18.30 5.83
C GLU A 135 23.39 -18.00 7.33
N MET A 136 22.64 -16.93 7.66
CA MET A 136 22.29 -16.53 9.02
C MET A 136 20.94 -17.12 9.47
N GLY A 137 20.30 -17.97 8.67
CA GLY A 137 19.00 -18.56 8.97
C GLY A 137 17.82 -17.61 8.77
N ILE A 138 17.99 -16.55 7.98
CA ILE A 138 16.94 -15.57 7.69
C ILE A 138 16.23 -15.96 6.41
N GLU A 139 14.90 -16.03 6.48
CA GLU A 139 14.06 -16.34 5.34
C GLU A 139 13.96 -15.13 4.40
N ILE A 140 14.61 -15.24 3.23
CA ILE A 140 14.60 -14.24 2.16
C ILE A 140 14.63 -14.98 0.81
N SER A 141 13.92 -14.48 -0.20
CA SER A 141 13.97 -15.10 -1.53
C SER A 141 15.36 -14.93 -2.15
N SER A 142 15.82 -15.94 -2.90
CA SER A 142 17.15 -15.91 -3.54
C SER A 142 17.33 -14.73 -4.50
N SER A 143 16.25 -14.28 -5.14
CA SER A 143 16.25 -13.09 -6.00
C SER A 143 16.43 -11.79 -5.20
N GLN A 144 15.75 -11.65 -4.06
CA GLN A 144 15.89 -10.48 -3.18
C GLN A 144 17.25 -10.46 -2.51
N GLU A 145 17.76 -11.61 -2.08
CA GLU A 145 19.10 -11.74 -1.52
C GLU A 145 20.17 -11.36 -2.56
N ALA A 146 20.08 -11.91 -3.78
CA ALA A 146 20.98 -11.55 -4.87
C ALA A 146 20.90 -10.05 -5.22
N ALA A 147 19.69 -9.48 -5.21
CA ALA A 147 19.51 -8.05 -5.46
C ALA A 147 20.11 -7.19 -4.34
N LEU A 148 19.93 -7.58 -3.08
CA LEU A 148 20.52 -6.90 -1.92
C LEU A 148 22.05 -6.92 -2.00
N LEU A 149 22.64 -8.10 -2.23
CA LEU A 149 24.10 -8.28 -2.30
C LEU A 149 24.71 -7.54 -3.49
N LYS A 150 24.05 -7.56 -4.66
CA LYS A 150 24.48 -6.77 -5.83
C LYS A 150 24.46 -5.27 -5.55
N GLY A 151 23.52 -4.78 -4.75
CA GLY A 151 23.48 -3.38 -4.33
C GLY A 151 24.64 -2.97 -3.42
N LEU A 152 25.26 -3.94 -2.73
CA LEU A 152 26.41 -3.78 -1.83
C LEU A 152 27.77 -3.94 -2.50
N GLU A 153 27.83 -4.07 -3.83
CA GLU A 153 29.12 -4.20 -4.53
C GLU A 153 29.92 -2.90 -4.49
N GLU A 154 31.17 -2.99 -4.02
CA GLU A 154 32.10 -1.86 -3.99
C GLU A 154 32.57 -1.46 -5.41
N MET A 155 32.99 -0.22 -5.59
CA MET A 155 33.54 0.29 -6.85
C MET A 155 32.55 0.30 -8.04
N GLY A 156 31.24 0.35 -7.74
CA GLY A 156 30.23 1.15 -8.44
C GLY A 156 29.86 0.85 -9.89
N LYS A 157 30.60 0.05 -10.65
CA LYS A 157 30.25 -0.21 -12.07
C LYS A 157 29.16 -1.26 -12.23
N ASN A 158 29.07 -2.20 -11.28
CA ASN A 158 28.18 -3.35 -11.37
C ASN A 158 26.91 -3.22 -10.50
N ARG A 159 26.89 -2.23 -9.57
CA ARG A 159 25.69 -1.82 -8.82
C ARG A 159 24.59 -1.28 -9.73
N TYR A 160 23.35 -1.35 -9.24
CA TYR A 160 22.21 -0.70 -9.89
C TYR A 160 22.47 0.80 -10.10
N ALA A 161 22.14 1.30 -11.28
CA ALA A 161 22.45 2.68 -11.66
C ALA A 161 21.66 3.70 -10.83
N ASN A 162 20.50 3.32 -10.31
CA ASN A 162 19.63 4.16 -9.50
C ASN A 162 18.63 3.33 -8.68
N GLY A 163 17.88 4.03 -7.82
CA GLY A 163 16.86 3.44 -6.96
C GLY A 163 15.72 2.76 -7.70
N GLY A 164 15.41 3.17 -8.94
CA GLY A 164 14.40 2.52 -9.77
C GLY A 164 14.84 1.15 -10.30
N GLU A 165 16.11 0.99 -10.65
CA GLU A 165 16.69 -0.31 -10.99
C GLU A 165 16.77 -1.24 -9.78
N LEU A 166 17.20 -0.71 -8.63
CA LEU A 166 17.16 -1.45 -7.36
C LEU A 166 15.73 -1.89 -7.02
N TYR A 167 14.75 -1.00 -7.18
CA TYR A 167 13.34 -1.31 -6.97
C TYR A 167 12.85 -2.44 -7.88
N ARG A 168 13.18 -2.37 -9.17
CA ARG A 168 12.84 -3.43 -10.13
C ARG A 168 13.51 -4.75 -9.77
N ALA A 169 14.75 -4.74 -9.30
CA ALA A 169 15.46 -5.96 -8.93
C ALA A 169 14.91 -6.61 -7.65
N LEU A 170 14.51 -5.80 -6.66
CA LEU A 170 13.94 -6.31 -5.41
C LEU A 170 12.47 -6.75 -5.54
N TYR A 171 11.71 -6.15 -6.46
CA TYR A 171 10.25 -6.32 -6.52
C TYR A 171 9.71 -6.77 -7.89
N GLY A 172 10.56 -6.94 -8.91
CA GLY A 172 10.14 -7.45 -10.22
C GLY A 172 9.34 -6.47 -11.10
N VAL A 173 9.16 -5.21 -10.69
CA VAL A 173 8.35 -4.20 -11.42
C VAL A 173 9.08 -2.88 -11.66
N ALA A 174 8.81 -2.27 -12.82
CA ALA A 174 9.33 -0.95 -13.17
C ALA A 174 8.70 0.15 -12.30
N TYR A 175 9.53 1.01 -11.71
CA TYR A 175 9.03 2.23 -11.07
C TYR A 175 8.58 3.24 -12.15
N GLY A 176 7.28 3.60 -12.17
CA GLY A 176 6.75 4.68 -13.02
C GLY A 176 5.88 4.31 -14.23
N GLU A 177 5.53 3.04 -14.46
CA GLU A 177 4.53 2.72 -15.51
C GLU A 177 3.11 3.17 -15.08
N LYS A 178 2.71 4.36 -15.55
CA LYS A 178 1.30 4.72 -15.69
C LYS A 178 0.76 4.03 -16.94
N LYS A 179 -0.36 3.31 -16.83
CA LYS A 179 -1.24 3.02 -17.98
C LYS A 179 -1.81 4.36 -18.48
N GLU A 180 -1.15 5.02 -19.42
CA GLU A 180 -1.77 6.11 -20.17
C GLU A 180 -2.80 5.53 -21.14
N LYS A 181 -4.09 5.75 -20.83
CA LYS A 181 -5.19 5.59 -21.79
C LYS A 181 -5.16 6.79 -22.75
N GLY A 182 -4.41 6.67 -23.85
CA GLY A 182 -4.53 7.53 -25.01
C GLY A 182 -5.28 6.80 -26.14
N ILE A 183 -6.43 7.34 -26.54
CA ILE A 183 -7.13 6.93 -27.76
C ILE A 183 -6.26 7.36 -28.95
N HIS A 184 -5.41 6.47 -29.45
CA HIS A 184 -4.96 6.48 -30.84
C HIS A 184 -4.77 5.05 -31.32
N ARG A 185 -5.52 4.70 -32.38
CA ARG A 185 -5.30 3.50 -33.17
C ARG A 185 -3.91 3.60 -33.82
N GLU A 186 -2.91 2.97 -33.22
CA GLU A 186 -1.69 2.60 -33.93
C GLU A 186 -1.72 1.11 -34.27
N LYS A 187 -1.42 0.84 -35.54
CA LYS A 187 -1.39 -0.49 -36.13
C LYS A 187 -0.36 -1.34 -35.38
N ARG A 188 -0.83 -2.48 -34.86
CA ARG A 188 0.00 -3.50 -34.20
C ARG A 188 1.16 -3.92 -35.09
N ASN A 189 2.36 -3.81 -34.54
CA ASN A 189 3.53 -4.56 -34.96
C ASN A 189 3.37 -6.02 -34.45
N PRO A 190 3.52 -7.09 -35.26
CA PRO A 190 3.13 -8.44 -34.84
C PRO A 190 4.08 -9.17 -33.86
N ASP A 191 5.28 -8.65 -33.58
CA ASP A 191 6.36 -9.48 -32.98
C ASP A 191 6.79 -9.12 -31.55
N SER A 192 5.87 -8.63 -30.70
CA SER A 192 6.07 -8.67 -29.25
C SER A 192 5.06 -9.60 -28.61
N GLN A 193 5.32 -10.91 -28.67
CA GLN A 193 4.66 -11.86 -27.77
C GLN A 193 5.08 -11.51 -26.35
N LYS A 194 4.25 -10.70 -25.66
CA LYS A 194 4.21 -10.73 -24.20
C LYS A 194 3.87 -12.17 -23.85
N THR A 195 4.82 -12.90 -23.28
CA THR A 195 4.56 -14.18 -22.64
C THR A 195 3.51 -13.92 -21.57
N GLU A 196 2.26 -14.27 -21.88
CA GLU A 196 1.15 -14.15 -20.97
C GLU A 196 1.45 -15.10 -19.81
N ARG A 197 1.64 -14.55 -18.60
CA ARG A 197 1.88 -15.37 -17.41
C ARG A 197 0.71 -16.33 -17.28
N LYS A 198 0.99 -17.61 -17.02
CA LYS A 198 -0.05 -18.61 -16.75
C LYS A 198 -0.96 -18.09 -15.63
N LYS A 199 -2.26 -18.29 -15.79
CA LYS A 199 -3.31 -17.85 -14.88
C LYS A 199 -3.97 -19.07 -14.26
N ASN A 200 -4.04 -19.10 -12.94
CA ASN A 200 -4.74 -20.11 -12.18
C ASN A 200 -5.88 -19.43 -11.43
N PHE A 201 -7.08 -19.99 -11.52
CA PHE A 201 -8.29 -19.36 -11.02
C PHE A 201 -8.60 -19.88 -9.63
N LEU A 202 -8.93 -18.99 -8.70
CA LEU A 202 -9.60 -19.37 -7.46
C LEU A 202 -11.04 -19.78 -7.75
N ARG A 203 -11.55 -20.76 -6.99
CA ARG A 203 -12.97 -21.14 -7.05
C ARG A 203 -13.87 -19.90 -6.96
N SER A 204 -14.72 -19.70 -7.95
CA SER A 204 -15.69 -18.60 -7.93
C SER A 204 -16.72 -18.81 -6.82
N GLY A 205 -16.90 -17.81 -5.96
CA GLY A 205 -17.76 -17.87 -4.79
C GLY A 205 -17.07 -18.47 -3.55
N TRP A 206 -15.79 -18.79 -3.63
CA TRP A 206 -15.02 -19.27 -2.49
C TRP A 206 -14.97 -18.26 -1.36
N THR A 207 -15.17 -18.74 -0.13
CA THR A 207 -15.05 -17.96 1.09
C THR A 207 -14.15 -18.66 2.08
N VAL A 208 -13.44 -17.89 2.91
CA VAL A 208 -12.51 -18.45 3.89
C VAL A 208 -13.21 -19.43 4.85
N LYS A 209 -14.48 -19.18 5.19
CA LYS A 209 -15.29 -20.06 6.05
C LYS A 209 -15.62 -21.44 5.44
N ASP A 210 -15.44 -21.61 4.13
CA ASP A 210 -15.69 -22.90 3.48
C ASP A 210 -14.61 -23.92 3.86
N ASP A 211 -13.37 -23.45 4.06
CA ASP A 211 -12.22 -24.32 4.32
C ASP A 211 -11.59 -24.12 5.72
N VAL A 212 -11.72 -22.92 6.31
CA VAL A 212 -11.14 -22.60 7.62
C VAL A 212 -12.19 -22.72 8.71
N LYS A 213 -12.01 -23.69 9.61
CA LYS A 213 -12.78 -23.80 10.85
C LYS A 213 -12.34 -22.72 11.84
N GLU A 214 -13.25 -22.28 12.70
CA GLU A 214 -12.98 -21.25 13.72
C GLU A 214 -12.40 -19.96 13.10
N ILE A 215 -13.08 -19.39 12.10
CA ILE A 215 -12.64 -18.16 11.40
C ILE A 215 -12.41 -16.96 12.33
N GLU A 216 -12.96 -16.99 13.55
CA GLU A 216 -12.71 -16.04 14.62
C GLU A 216 -11.27 -16.11 15.18
N LYS A 217 -10.52 -17.17 14.91
CA LYS A 217 -9.08 -17.27 15.23
C LYS A 217 -8.19 -16.76 14.11
N LEU A 218 -8.74 -16.49 12.92
CA LEU A 218 -7.98 -16.02 11.77
C LEU A 218 -7.45 -14.60 12.02
N ARG A 219 -6.12 -14.48 12.06
CA ARG A 219 -5.37 -13.26 12.38
C ARG A 219 -4.88 -12.54 11.14
N SER A 220 -4.40 -13.25 10.13
CA SER A 220 -3.92 -12.67 8.88
C SER A 220 -4.26 -13.52 7.66
N VAL A 221 -4.32 -12.87 6.50
CA VAL A 221 -4.40 -13.54 5.19
C VAL A 221 -3.30 -12.99 4.28
N THR A 222 -2.55 -13.85 3.62
CA THR A 222 -1.48 -13.47 2.70
C THR A 222 -1.57 -14.23 1.39
N PHE A 223 -1.61 -13.50 0.27
CA PHE A 223 -1.45 -14.07 -1.07
C PHE A 223 0.03 -14.14 -1.42
N LEU A 224 0.47 -15.24 -2.03
CA LEU A 224 1.86 -15.52 -2.37
C LEU A 224 2.01 -15.92 -3.84
N ASP A 225 3.18 -15.65 -4.40
CA ASP A 225 3.57 -15.97 -5.79
C ASP A 225 4.20 -17.37 -5.95
N HIS A 226 4.08 -18.22 -4.93
CA HIS A 226 4.59 -19.57 -4.91
C HIS A 226 3.78 -20.47 -3.97
N ILE A 227 3.91 -21.78 -4.14
CA ILE A 227 3.43 -22.79 -3.19
C ILE A 227 4.65 -23.42 -2.50
N PRO A 228 4.80 -23.30 -1.16
CA PRO A 228 5.95 -23.86 -0.46
C PRO A 228 5.97 -25.39 -0.57
N GLN A 229 7.13 -25.92 -0.93
CA GLN A 229 7.38 -27.37 -0.97
C GLN A 229 7.46 -27.96 0.44
N THR A 230 7.92 -27.17 1.42
CA THR A 230 8.08 -27.56 2.82
C THR A 230 6.76 -27.68 3.57
N LYS A 231 5.67 -27.13 3.04
CA LYS A 231 4.36 -27.21 3.69
C LYS A 231 3.66 -28.52 3.30
N GLU A 232 3.54 -29.39 4.30
CA GLU A 232 2.88 -30.70 4.18
C GLU A 232 1.36 -30.56 4.14
N GLU A 233 0.78 -29.85 5.11
CA GLU A 233 -0.67 -29.63 5.19
C GLU A 233 -1.09 -28.40 4.38
N LYS A 234 -1.60 -28.66 3.17
CA LYS A 234 -2.19 -27.68 2.26
C LYS A 234 -3.40 -28.29 1.57
N TRP A 235 -4.37 -27.47 1.22
CA TRP A 235 -5.56 -27.89 0.50
C TRP A 235 -5.76 -27.04 -0.75
N ASP A 236 -6.46 -27.60 -1.71
CA ASP A 236 -6.69 -26.97 -3.00
C ASP A 236 -7.85 -25.97 -2.93
N VAL A 237 -7.62 -24.74 -3.41
CA VAL A 237 -8.61 -23.67 -3.55
C VAL A 237 -8.80 -23.21 -4.99
N SER A 238 -8.16 -23.92 -5.94
CA SER A 238 -8.28 -23.68 -7.38
C SER A 238 -9.63 -24.10 -7.91
N GLN A 239 -10.08 -23.40 -8.96
CA GLN A 239 -11.32 -23.67 -9.66
C GLN A 239 -11.35 -25.05 -10.31
N GLU A 240 -10.21 -25.51 -10.81
CA GLU A 240 -10.10 -26.78 -11.55
C GLU A 240 -9.80 -27.97 -10.64
N GLU A 241 -9.62 -27.75 -9.34
CA GLU A 241 -9.25 -28.79 -8.36
C GLU A 241 -7.99 -29.56 -8.78
N ASP A 242 -7.01 -28.85 -9.36
CA ASP A 242 -5.80 -29.40 -9.97
C ASP A 242 -4.51 -29.07 -9.18
N GLY A 243 -4.66 -28.53 -7.98
CA GLY A 243 -3.57 -28.10 -7.10
C GLY A 243 -2.88 -26.81 -7.56
N SER A 244 -3.44 -26.10 -8.55
CA SER A 244 -2.80 -24.91 -9.13
C SER A 244 -2.85 -23.68 -8.24
N VAL A 245 -3.79 -23.62 -7.28
CA VAL A 245 -3.86 -22.61 -6.23
C VAL A 245 -4.11 -23.33 -4.91
N MET A 246 -3.16 -23.23 -4.00
CA MET A 246 -3.19 -23.95 -2.73
C MET A 246 -3.34 -22.97 -1.58
N ALA A 247 -4.01 -23.40 -0.52
CA ALA A 247 -4.08 -22.67 0.73
C ALA A 247 -3.54 -23.51 1.89
N TRP A 248 -3.02 -22.85 2.92
CA TRP A 248 -2.52 -23.49 4.13
C TRP A 248 -2.62 -22.54 5.33
N LEU A 249 -2.65 -23.12 6.54
CA LEU A 249 -2.63 -22.37 7.79
C LEU A 249 -1.29 -22.56 8.50
N ASP A 250 -0.82 -21.50 9.16
CA ASP A 250 0.11 -21.60 10.28
C ASP A 250 -0.63 -21.21 11.56
N GLU A 251 -0.45 -22.01 12.62
CA GLU A 251 -0.96 -21.70 13.95
C GLU A 251 0.17 -21.12 14.81
N THR A 252 -0.09 -20.00 15.46
CA THR A 252 0.81 -19.41 16.45
C THR A 252 -0.02 -18.89 17.61
N ASP A 253 0.26 -19.37 18.82
CA ASP A 253 -0.45 -18.99 20.05
C ASP A 253 -1.99 -19.16 19.97
N GLY A 254 -2.46 -20.17 19.23
CA GLY A 254 -3.89 -20.43 19.04
C GLY A 254 -4.62 -19.48 18.07
N GLU A 255 -3.89 -18.61 17.37
CA GLU A 255 -4.38 -17.83 16.24
C GLU A 255 -3.88 -18.42 14.91
N TYR A 256 -4.62 -18.19 13.81
CA TYR A 256 -4.29 -18.72 12.49
C TYR A 256 -3.82 -17.61 11.52
N ASP A 257 -2.76 -17.88 10.78
CA ASP A 257 -2.38 -17.13 9.59
C ASP A 257 -2.67 -17.97 8.35
N LEU A 258 -3.52 -17.45 7.46
CA LEU A 258 -3.90 -18.11 6.21
C LEU A 258 -3.05 -17.61 5.06
N TYR A 259 -2.53 -18.56 4.29
CA TYR A 259 -1.79 -18.27 3.07
C TYR A 259 -2.51 -18.87 1.87
N ILE A 260 -2.50 -18.14 0.76
CA ILE A 260 -3.01 -18.59 -0.55
C ILE A 260 -1.89 -18.39 -1.57
N GLY A 261 -1.40 -19.47 -2.16
CA GLY A 261 -0.23 -19.45 -3.04
C GLY A 261 -0.48 -20.12 -4.38
N SER A 262 0.24 -19.65 -5.40
CA SER A 262 0.30 -20.26 -6.73
C SER A 262 1.60 -19.87 -7.41
N ASP A 263 2.25 -20.79 -8.13
CA ASP A 263 3.45 -20.52 -8.95
C ASP A 263 3.14 -19.72 -10.24
N SER A 264 1.98 -19.08 -10.30
CA SER A 264 1.38 -18.40 -11.46
C SER A 264 0.34 -17.40 -10.96
N VAL A 265 -0.17 -16.54 -11.84
CA VAL A 265 -1.13 -15.48 -11.42
C VAL A 265 -2.37 -16.09 -10.79
N ILE A 266 -2.68 -15.68 -9.57
CA ILE A 266 -3.91 -16.05 -8.87
C ILE A 266 -5.01 -15.13 -9.35
N VAL A 267 -5.88 -15.62 -10.23
CA VAL A 267 -7.04 -14.88 -10.70
C VAL A 267 -8.21 -15.14 -9.76
N ALA A 268 -8.73 -14.08 -9.17
CA ALA A 268 -9.92 -14.15 -8.34
C ALA A 268 -11.13 -14.57 -9.19
N GLY A 269 -11.96 -15.47 -8.65
CA GLY A 269 -13.16 -15.94 -9.35
C GLY A 269 -14.17 -14.81 -9.59
N LYS A 270 -15.05 -14.98 -10.59
CA LYS A 270 -16.03 -13.95 -10.98
C LYS A 270 -16.90 -13.47 -9.82
N ASN A 271 -17.21 -14.36 -8.89
CA ASN A 271 -17.87 -14.02 -7.64
C ASN A 271 -16.87 -14.03 -6.48
N CYS A 272 -16.55 -12.85 -5.93
CA CYS A 272 -15.76 -12.69 -4.71
C CYS A 272 -16.60 -12.25 -3.52
N SER A 273 -17.93 -12.33 -3.64
CA SER A 273 -18.81 -11.98 -2.54
C SER A 273 -18.52 -12.84 -1.32
N TRP A 274 -18.57 -12.22 -0.13
CA TRP A 274 -18.35 -12.89 1.16
C TRP A 274 -16.97 -13.51 1.39
N MET A 275 -15.97 -13.29 0.53
CA MET A 275 -14.66 -13.99 0.58
C MET A 275 -14.02 -13.99 1.98
N PHE A 276 -14.01 -12.84 2.67
CA PHE A 276 -13.47 -12.66 4.03
C PHE A 276 -14.55 -12.27 5.05
N GLN A 277 -15.81 -12.63 4.78
CA GLN A 277 -16.93 -12.23 5.64
C GLN A 277 -16.75 -12.76 7.07
N ASN A 278 -16.97 -11.88 8.05
CA ASN A 278 -16.98 -12.16 9.49
C ASN A 278 -15.69 -12.78 10.04
N CYS A 279 -14.55 -12.62 9.35
CA CYS A 279 -13.24 -12.87 9.93
C CYS A 279 -12.94 -11.80 11.00
N SER A 280 -13.58 -11.94 12.17
CA SER A 280 -13.73 -10.88 13.17
C SER A 280 -12.43 -10.51 13.88
N ASN A 281 -11.46 -11.45 13.94
CA ASN A 281 -10.11 -11.27 14.46
C ASN A 281 -9.05 -10.99 13.37
N LEU A 282 -9.46 -10.85 12.11
CA LEU A 282 -8.54 -10.58 11.01
C LEU A 282 -7.93 -9.18 11.14
N LYS A 283 -6.65 -9.12 11.49
CA LYS A 283 -5.90 -7.88 11.75
C LYS A 283 -5.27 -7.31 10.47
N SER A 284 -4.90 -8.17 9.52
CA SER A 284 -4.26 -7.75 8.26
C SER A 284 -4.55 -8.69 7.10
N ILE A 285 -4.59 -8.12 5.89
CA ILE A 285 -4.67 -8.86 4.63
C ILE A 285 -3.62 -8.28 3.70
N THR A 286 -2.79 -9.14 3.11
CA THR A 286 -1.75 -8.75 2.16
C THR A 286 -2.03 -9.39 0.81
N PHE A 287 -2.26 -8.55 -0.21
CA PHE A 287 -2.35 -8.98 -1.60
C PHE A 287 -0.98 -8.79 -2.25
N ASP A 288 -0.41 -9.88 -2.75
CA ASP A 288 0.76 -9.82 -3.63
C ASP A 288 0.37 -9.26 -5.02
N GLU A 289 1.35 -8.78 -5.78
CA GLU A 289 1.13 -8.32 -7.16
C GLU A 289 0.62 -9.42 -8.08
N ASN A 290 0.80 -10.68 -7.68
CA ASN A 290 0.32 -11.86 -8.37
C ASN A 290 -1.18 -12.13 -8.18
N PHE A 291 -1.91 -11.34 -7.38
CA PHE A 291 -3.37 -11.46 -7.21
C PHE A 291 -4.14 -10.54 -8.19
N ASP A 292 -4.84 -11.14 -9.15
CA ASP A 292 -5.54 -10.47 -10.24
C ASP A 292 -7.08 -10.52 -10.02
N THR A 293 -7.72 -9.36 -9.93
CA THR A 293 -9.18 -9.23 -9.78
C THR A 293 -9.91 -8.82 -11.07
N SER A 294 -9.23 -8.83 -12.22
CA SER A 294 -9.78 -8.28 -13.49
C SER A 294 -11.02 -9.00 -14.01
N GLU A 295 -11.28 -10.23 -13.57
CA GLU A 295 -12.46 -11.02 -13.93
C GLU A 295 -13.63 -10.91 -12.92
N VAL A 296 -13.42 -10.21 -11.80
CA VAL A 296 -14.42 -10.12 -10.72
C VAL A 296 -15.61 -9.26 -11.14
N MET A 297 -16.81 -9.80 -10.95
CA MET A 297 -18.09 -9.14 -11.25
C MET A 297 -18.89 -8.74 -9.99
N ASP A 298 -18.66 -9.43 -8.87
CA ASP A 298 -19.33 -9.17 -7.59
C ASP A 298 -18.33 -9.19 -6.42
N MET A 299 -18.25 -8.09 -5.68
CA MET A 299 -17.44 -7.93 -4.46
C MET A 299 -18.31 -7.67 -3.21
N SER A 300 -19.60 -8.00 -3.28
CA SER A 300 -20.53 -7.73 -2.19
C SER A 300 -20.12 -8.44 -0.91
N TYR A 301 -20.13 -7.75 0.23
CA TYR A 301 -19.78 -8.29 1.54
C TYR A 301 -18.38 -8.89 1.66
N MET A 302 -17.46 -8.62 0.71
CA MET A 302 -16.15 -9.26 0.65
C MET A 302 -15.36 -9.16 1.97
N PHE A 303 -15.40 -8.02 2.66
CA PHE A 303 -14.76 -7.79 3.97
C PHE A 303 -15.78 -7.48 5.07
N PHE A 304 -17.06 -7.83 4.86
CA PHE A 304 -18.11 -7.52 5.82
C PHE A 304 -17.79 -8.12 7.19
N GLY A 305 -17.80 -7.31 8.24
CA GLY A 305 -17.62 -7.79 9.61
C GLY A 305 -16.18 -8.16 9.98
N CYS A 306 -15.17 -7.79 9.19
CA CYS A 306 -13.76 -7.86 9.61
C CYS A 306 -13.47 -6.79 10.69
N SER A 307 -14.02 -6.98 11.89
CA SER A 307 -14.04 -5.96 12.94
C SER A 307 -12.67 -5.65 13.55
N ALA A 308 -11.70 -6.57 13.44
CA ALA A 308 -10.32 -6.37 13.88
C ALA A 308 -9.43 -5.63 12.87
N LEU A 309 -9.83 -5.55 11.61
CA LEU A 309 -9.00 -5.04 10.52
C LEU A 309 -8.74 -3.54 10.70
N GLU A 310 -7.48 -3.15 10.88
CA GLU A 310 -7.12 -1.76 11.18
C GLU A 310 -6.83 -0.93 9.94
N GLU A 311 -6.29 -1.58 8.91
CA GLU A 311 -5.88 -0.96 7.66
C GLU A 311 -6.08 -1.92 6.48
N LEU A 312 -6.44 -1.35 5.32
CA LEU A 312 -6.60 -2.13 4.09
C LEU A 312 -6.20 -1.31 2.86
N ASP A 313 -5.38 -1.91 2.00
CA ASP A 313 -4.93 -1.35 0.73
C ASP A 313 -5.41 -2.23 -0.41
N VAL A 314 -6.41 -1.76 -1.16
CA VAL A 314 -7.01 -2.47 -2.30
C VAL A 314 -6.84 -1.68 -3.60
N ARG A 315 -5.83 -0.81 -3.66
CA ARG A 315 -5.56 0.00 -4.86
C ARG A 315 -5.13 -0.84 -6.07
N SER A 316 -4.66 -2.07 -5.85
CA SER A 316 -4.29 -3.02 -6.91
C SER A 316 -5.50 -3.71 -7.54
N PHE A 317 -6.69 -3.62 -6.94
CA PHE A 317 -7.87 -4.29 -7.47
C PHE A 317 -8.29 -3.64 -8.80
N ASP A 318 -8.35 -4.44 -9.85
CA ASP A 318 -9.10 -4.10 -11.06
C ASP A 318 -10.58 -4.35 -10.78
N THR A 319 -11.36 -3.27 -10.73
CA THR A 319 -12.81 -3.32 -10.49
C THR A 319 -13.62 -2.99 -11.74
N SER A 320 -12.99 -2.95 -12.93
CA SER A 320 -13.63 -2.49 -14.18
C SER A 320 -14.77 -3.39 -14.68
N HIS A 321 -14.89 -4.62 -14.17
CA HIS A 321 -16.00 -5.55 -14.43
C HIS A 321 -17.00 -5.65 -13.28
N VAL A 322 -16.72 -5.03 -12.13
CA VAL A 322 -17.55 -5.16 -10.92
C VAL A 322 -18.86 -4.40 -11.09
N THR A 323 -19.96 -5.08 -10.79
CA THR A 323 -21.33 -4.52 -10.88
C THR A 323 -21.99 -4.32 -9.52
N SER A 324 -21.47 -4.96 -8.47
CA SER A 324 -21.98 -4.88 -7.10
C SER A 324 -20.84 -4.78 -6.07
N MET A 325 -20.93 -3.78 -5.20
CA MET A 325 -20.02 -3.54 -4.06
C MET A 325 -20.80 -3.38 -2.74
N ASN A 326 -21.99 -3.97 -2.67
CA ASN A 326 -22.86 -3.88 -1.51
C ASN A 326 -22.15 -4.36 -0.26
N TYR A 327 -22.17 -3.55 0.81
CA TYR A 327 -21.63 -3.89 2.13
C TYR A 327 -20.17 -4.38 2.13
N MET A 328 -19.38 -4.04 1.10
CA MET A 328 -18.03 -4.58 0.89
C MET A 328 -17.12 -4.41 2.11
N PHE A 329 -17.18 -3.26 2.80
CA PHE A 329 -16.40 -2.96 4.01
C PHE A 329 -17.27 -2.74 5.25
N ALA A 330 -18.55 -3.12 5.19
CA ALA A 330 -19.45 -2.83 6.29
C ALA A 330 -19.03 -3.55 7.59
N ASN A 331 -19.19 -2.87 8.72
CA ASN A 331 -18.84 -3.32 10.06
C ASN A 331 -17.34 -3.65 10.27
N CYS A 332 -16.44 -3.16 9.42
CA CYS A 332 -15.01 -3.09 9.73
C CYS A 332 -14.75 -1.96 10.74
N SER A 333 -15.22 -2.14 11.98
CA SER A 333 -15.29 -1.07 12.99
C SER A 333 -13.93 -0.56 13.44
N ARG A 334 -12.86 -1.38 13.37
CA ARG A 334 -11.49 -0.93 13.67
C ARG A 334 -10.76 -0.29 12.49
N LEU A 335 -11.34 -0.32 11.29
CA LEU A 335 -10.69 0.17 10.08
C LEU A 335 -10.49 1.67 10.17
N SER A 336 -9.24 2.09 10.29
CA SER A 336 -8.83 3.49 10.45
C SER A 336 -8.26 4.08 9.17
N ARG A 337 -7.74 3.22 8.28
CA ARG A 337 -7.18 3.58 6.97
C ARG A 337 -7.63 2.61 5.89
N LEU A 338 -8.30 3.14 4.87
CA LEU A 338 -8.75 2.38 3.71
C LEU A 338 -8.33 3.11 2.42
N LYS A 339 -7.69 2.40 1.49
CA LYS A 339 -7.27 2.96 0.20
C LYS A 339 -8.06 2.33 -0.95
N VAL A 340 -9.04 3.08 -1.47
CA VAL A 340 -9.93 2.68 -2.59
C VAL A 340 -9.72 3.51 -3.87
N SER A 341 -8.66 4.31 -3.94
CA SER A 341 -8.41 5.22 -5.07
C SER A 341 -8.11 4.51 -6.40
N GLY A 342 -7.94 3.18 -6.39
CA GLY A 342 -7.74 2.36 -7.59
C GLY A 342 -9.05 1.88 -8.22
N PHE A 343 -10.20 2.08 -7.57
CA PHE A 343 -11.46 1.53 -8.05
C PHE A 343 -11.97 2.28 -9.29
N ASP A 344 -12.30 1.50 -10.33
CA ASP A 344 -13.19 1.89 -11.41
C ASP A 344 -14.61 1.45 -11.05
N THR A 345 -15.51 2.42 -10.79
CA THR A 345 -16.89 2.13 -10.39
C THR A 345 -17.90 2.38 -11.51
N SER A 346 -17.45 2.62 -12.74
CA SER A 346 -18.30 3.02 -13.89
C SER A 346 -19.38 2.00 -14.27
N ARG A 347 -19.21 0.73 -13.86
CA ARG A 347 -20.20 -0.35 -14.07
C ARG A 347 -20.96 -0.74 -12.81
N VAL A 348 -20.66 -0.15 -11.67
CA VAL A 348 -21.27 -0.52 -10.39
C VAL A 348 -22.70 0.04 -10.34
N THR A 349 -23.66 -0.85 -10.07
CA THR A 349 -25.09 -0.50 -9.98
C THR A 349 -25.62 -0.52 -8.55
N ARG A 350 -24.91 -1.18 -7.63
CA ARG A 350 -25.28 -1.35 -6.21
C ARG A 350 -24.09 -1.04 -5.29
N MET A 351 -24.27 -0.07 -4.39
CA MET A 351 -23.26 0.37 -3.40
C MET A 351 -23.87 0.49 -1.99
N SER A 352 -24.98 -0.21 -1.72
CA SER A 352 -25.67 -0.10 -0.45
C SER A 352 -24.76 -0.55 0.69
N GLY A 353 -24.69 0.25 1.75
CA GLY A 353 -23.93 -0.07 2.95
C GLY A 353 -22.41 -0.22 2.76
N MET A 354 -21.82 0.18 1.63
CA MET A 354 -20.42 -0.14 1.29
C MET A 354 -19.41 0.16 2.42
N PHE A 355 -19.60 1.25 3.17
CA PHE A 355 -18.76 1.65 4.31
C PHE A 355 -19.54 1.71 5.64
N SER A 356 -20.74 1.11 5.70
CA SER A 356 -21.60 1.17 6.88
C SER A 356 -20.89 0.64 8.13
N GLY A 357 -20.82 1.40 9.21
CA GLY A 357 -20.24 0.97 10.49
C GLY A 357 -18.71 1.01 10.53
N CYS A 358 -18.03 1.59 9.55
CA CYS A 358 -16.60 1.88 9.60
C CYS A 358 -16.30 3.06 10.55
N SER A 359 -16.63 2.91 11.84
CA SER A 359 -16.68 4.00 12.81
C SER A 359 -15.32 4.63 13.13
N ARG A 360 -14.20 3.93 12.89
CA ARG A 360 -12.84 4.45 13.07
C ARG A 360 -12.23 5.14 11.85
N LEU A 361 -12.87 5.11 10.68
CA LEU A 361 -12.36 5.80 9.50
C LEU A 361 -12.36 7.31 9.76
N THR A 362 -11.19 7.95 9.65
CA THR A 362 -11.05 9.42 9.84
C THR A 362 -11.03 10.19 8.53
N LYS A 363 -10.57 9.54 7.47
CA LYS A 363 -10.47 10.05 6.09
C LYS A 363 -10.79 8.92 5.13
N LEU A 364 -11.50 9.27 4.06
CA LEU A 364 -11.81 8.36 2.96
C LEU A 364 -11.85 9.18 1.67
N ASN A 365 -11.09 8.74 0.66
CA ASN A 365 -11.09 9.39 -0.65
C ASN A 365 -11.94 8.56 -1.62
N VAL A 366 -13.08 9.13 -2.04
CA VAL A 366 -14.01 8.54 -3.02
C VAL A 366 -14.20 9.45 -4.25
N SER A 367 -13.31 10.42 -4.46
CA SER A 367 -13.48 11.39 -5.56
C SER A 367 -13.38 10.79 -6.96
N ASN A 368 -12.79 9.58 -7.08
CA ASN A 368 -12.72 8.82 -8.34
C ASN A 368 -13.95 7.94 -8.61
N PHE A 369 -14.94 7.90 -7.71
CA PHE A 369 -16.10 7.04 -7.90
C PHE A 369 -17.04 7.65 -8.94
N ASP A 370 -17.19 6.98 -10.08
CA ASP A 370 -18.30 7.18 -11.00
C ASP A 370 -19.54 6.47 -10.44
N THR A 371 -20.55 7.25 -10.03
CA THR A 371 -21.81 6.74 -9.49
C THR A 371 -22.98 6.83 -10.48
N SER A 372 -22.73 7.17 -11.75
CA SER A 372 -23.76 7.44 -12.76
C SER A 372 -24.69 6.25 -13.05
N GLN A 373 -24.25 5.02 -12.74
CA GLN A 373 -25.03 3.79 -12.90
C GLN A 373 -25.66 3.28 -11.60
N VAL A 374 -25.36 3.90 -10.46
CA VAL A 374 -25.79 3.42 -9.14
C VAL A 374 -27.27 3.68 -8.92
N THR A 375 -27.98 2.66 -8.45
CA THR A 375 -29.43 2.72 -8.18
C THR A 375 -29.78 2.64 -6.69
N ASP A 376 -28.85 2.17 -5.86
CA ASP A 376 -29.03 2.02 -4.41
C ASP A 376 -27.76 2.48 -3.67
N MET A 377 -27.91 3.54 -2.87
CA MET A 377 -26.90 4.12 -1.97
C MET A 377 -27.34 4.05 -0.50
N SER A 378 -28.35 3.23 -0.19
CA SER A 378 -28.87 3.09 1.18
C SER A 378 -27.74 2.71 2.12
N PHE A 379 -27.65 3.35 3.28
CA PHE A 379 -26.66 3.09 4.34
C PHE A 379 -25.18 3.25 3.95
N MET A 380 -24.84 3.81 2.78
CA MET A 380 -23.46 3.76 2.24
C MET A 380 -22.38 4.24 3.24
N PHE A 381 -22.66 5.28 4.03
CA PHE A 381 -21.79 5.84 5.07
C PHE A 381 -22.45 5.83 6.47
N TYR A 382 -23.43 4.94 6.68
CA TYR A 382 -24.13 4.80 7.95
C TYR A 382 -23.15 4.58 9.11
N ASN A 383 -23.27 5.32 10.21
CA ASN A 383 -22.41 5.23 11.39
C ASN A 383 -20.89 5.33 11.13
N CYS A 384 -20.47 6.04 10.08
CA CYS A 384 -19.08 6.47 9.90
C CYS A 384 -18.74 7.65 10.83
N SER A 385 -18.77 7.42 12.14
CA SER A 385 -18.78 8.47 13.17
C SER A 385 -17.49 9.27 13.30
N ASN A 386 -16.32 8.71 12.96
CA ASN A 386 -15.05 9.46 13.05
C ASN A 386 -14.66 10.14 11.73
N LEU A 387 -15.47 9.98 10.68
CA LEU A 387 -15.19 10.61 9.40
C LEU A 387 -15.48 12.11 9.54
N SER A 388 -14.43 12.93 9.42
CA SER A 388 -14.53 14.39 9.65
C SER A 388 -14.82 15.18 8.37
N ARG A 389 -14.36 14.67 7.23
CA ARG A 389 -14.57 15.23 5.89
C ARG A 389 -14.80 14.10 4.91
N LEU A 390 -15.76 14.29 4.02
CA LEU A 390 -16.05 13.39 2.93
C LEU A 390 -16.41 14.23 1.70
N ASP A 391 -15.60 14.10 0.66
CA ASP A 391 -15.85 14.76 -0.63
C ASP A 391 -16.71 13.86 -1.51
N ILE A 392 -17.92 14.32 -1.79
CA ILE A 392 -18.97 13.62 -2.56
C ILE A 392 -19.53 14.51 -3.67
N GLU A 393 -18.85 15.61 -4.02
CA GLU A 393 -19.34 16.55 -5.04
C GLU A 393 -19.43 15.90 -6.43
N GLY A 394 -18.58 14.90 -6.70
CA GLY A 394 -18.58 14.13 -7.95
C GLY A 394 -19.66 13.05 -8.06
N PHE A 395 -20.49 12.84 -7.03
CA PHE A 395 -21.50 11.79 -7.08
C PHE A 395 -22.66 12.20 -8.00
N ASP A 396 -22.82 11.48 -9.11
CA ASP A 396 -24.05 11.50 -9.92
C ASP A 396 -25.11 10.63 -9.25
N THR A 397 -26.18 11.26 -8.74
CA THR A 397 -27.31 10.56 -8.11
C THR A 397 -28.56 10.47 -8.99
N SER A 398 -28.49 10.87 -10.26
CA SER A 398 -29.64 10.98 -11.18
C SER A 398 -30.35 9.65 -11.48
N ARG A 399 -29.74 8.51 -11.13
CA ARG A 399 -30.33 7.17 -11.25
C ARG A 399 -30.65 6.50 -9.92
N VAL A 400 -30.30 7.13 -8.81
CA VAL A 400 -30.46 6.56 -7.47
C VAL A 400 -31.94 6.54 -7.10
N LYS A 401 -32.42 5.36 -6.69
CA LYS A 401 -33.81 5.14 -6.26
C LYS A 401 -33.92 5.05 -4.74
N LYS A 402 -32.86 4.64 -4.05
CA LYS A 402 -32.84 4.43 -2.59
C LYS A 402 -31.65 5.12 -1.95
N MET A 403 -31.91 5.97 -0.97
CA MET A 403 -30.90 6.71 -0.19
C MET A 403 -31.11 6.58 1.32
N ARG A 404 -31.89 5.58 1.75
CA ARG A 404 -32.26 5.39 3.14
C ARG A 404 -31.02 5.41 4.04
N SER A 405 -31.00 6.31 5.01
CA SER A 405 -29.96 6.40 6.03
C SER A 405 -28.52 6.43 5.50
N MET A 406 -28.31 6.95 4.29
CA MET A 406 -27.00 6.99 3.64
C MET A 406 -25.90 7.60 4.52
N PHE A 407 -26.21 8.65 5.28
CA PHE A 407 -25.26 9.35 6.14
C PHE A 407 -25.62 9.31 7.63
N TYR A 408 -26.66 8.60 8.03
CA TYR A 408 -27.10 8.59 9.44
C TYR A 408 -25.94 8.19 10.36
N GLY A 409 -25.62 9.03 11.35
CA GLY A 409 -24.50 8.81 12.29
C GLY A 409 -23.11 9.10 11.71
N CYS A 410 -23.01 9.71 10.52
CA CYS A 410 -21.76 10.18 9.94
C CYS A 410 -21.51 11.65 10.32
N ASN A 411 -20.40 11.92 10.99
CA ASN A 411 -20.05 13.26 11.48
C ASN A 411 -19.33 14.12 10.42
N ALA A 412 -19.24 13.65 9.18
CA ALA A 412 -18.51 14.36 8.13
C ALA A 412 -19.23 15.65 7.74
N VAL A 413 -18.44 16.65 7.34
CA VAL A 413 -18.97 17.81 6.62
C VAL A 413 -19.26 17.39 5.18
N LEU A 414 -20.52 17.50 4.76
CA LEU A 414 -21.02 17.04 3.46
C LEU A 414 -21.46 18.22 2.59
N ASN A 415 -21.08 18.22 1.31
CA ASN A 415 -21.70 19.07 0.28
C ASN A 415 -22.62 18.20 -0.58
N VAL A 416 -23.93 18.44 -0.49
CA VAL A 416 -24.97 17.66 -1.19
C VAL A 416 -25.69 18.48 -2.27
N SER A 417 -25.15 19.65 -2.62
CA SER A 417 -25.78 20.56 -3.59
C SER A 417 -25.86 20.02 -5.01
N GLY A 418 -25.05 19.02 -5.36
CA GLY A 418 -25.08 18.33 -6.65
C GLY A 418 -26.07 17.16 -6.73
N PHE A 419 -26.75 16.80 -5.64
CA PHE A 419 -27.61 15.61 -5.62
C PHE A 419 -28.91 15.84 -6.39
N ASP A 420 -29.16 15.00 -7.40
CA ASP A 420 -30.47 14.82 -8.02
C ASP A 420 -31.27 13.77 -7.23
N THR A 421 -32.37 14.21 -6.61
CA THR A 421 -33.27 13.35 -5.81
C THR A 421 -34.57 13.00 -6.54
N SER A 422 -34.72 13.38 -7.82
CA SER A 422 -35.97 13.26 -8.58
C SER A 422 -36.51 11.83 -8.72
N LYS A 423 -35.63 10.83 -8.65
CA LYS A 423 -35.98 9.39 -8.75
C LYS A 423 -35.96 8.65 -7.42
N VAL A 424 -35.65 9.33 -6.31
CA VAL A 424 -35.52 8.69 -5.01
C VAL A 424 -36.91 8.40 -4.44
N THR A 425 -37.18 7.12 -4.16
CA THR A 425 -38.45 6.66 -3.61
C THR A 425 -38.41 6.44 -2.09
N ASP A 426 -37.20 6.31 -1.51
CA ASP A 426 -37.01 6.13 -0.06
C ASP A 426 -35.85 7.01 0.45
N VAL A 427 -36.21 8.08 1.17
CA VAL A 427 -35.30 9.02 1.87
C VAL A 427 -35.42 8.91 3.40
N SER A 428 -35.94 7.79 3.92
CA SER A 428 -36.03 7.54 5.37
C SER A 428 -34.70 7.82 6.07
N PRO A 429 -34.70 8.37 7.29
CA PRO A 429 -33.81 9.46 7.71
C PRO A 429 -32.38 9.28 7.22
N MET A 430 -32.01 10.12 6.26
CA MET A 430 -30.74 10.12 5.53
C MET A 430 -29.64 10.87 6.29
N PHE A 431 -30.01 11.96 6.98
CA PHE A 431 -29.11 12.86 7.69
C PHE A 431 -29.54 12.97 9.16
N SER A 432 -28.90 12.18 10.01
CA SER A 432 -29.00 12.29 11.46
C SER A 432 -27.58 12.40 12.00
N ASN A 433 -27.32 13.38 12.86
CA ASN A 433 -25.99 13.68 13.39
C ASN A 433 -24.92 14.00 12.31
N CYS A 434 -25.32 14.60 11.19
CA CYS A 434 -24.40 15.07 10.13
C CYS A 434 -24.29 16.60 10.11
N ALA A 435 -23.13 17.11 9.70
CA ALA A 435 -22.96 18.51 9.33
C ALA A 435 -23.11 18.66 7.80
N ILE A 436 -24.16 19.34 7.33
CA ILE A 436 -24.39 19.59 5.90
C ILE A 436 -24.09 21.05 5.57
N ASN A 437 -23.32 21.27 4.51
CA ASN A 437 -23.15 22.56 3.86
C ASN A 437 -23.91 22.54 2.53
N GLY A 438 -24.87 23.44 2.36
CA GLY A 438 -25.70 23.55 1.14
C GLY A 438 -27.14 23.08 1.32
N ALA A 439 -28.03 23.52 0.43
CA ALA A 439 -29.42 23.08 0.38
C ALA A 439 -29.53 21.73 -0.36
N ILE A 440 -30.45 20.87 0.08
CA ILE A 440 -30.78 19.64 -0.65
C ILE A 440 -31.62 20.02 -1.89
N PRO A 441 -31.16 19.76 -3.13
CA PRO A 441 -31.88 20.14 -4.34
C PRO A 441 -33.09 19.23 -4.62
N GLY A 442 -34.14 19.80 -5.22
CA GLY A 442 -35.24 19.04 -5.86
C GLY A 442 -36.25 18.38 -4.93
N SER A 443 -36.07 18.46 -3.62
CA SER A 443 -36.97 17.82 -2.66
C SER A 443 -38.25 18.63 -2.44
N ASN A 444 -39.41 18.04 -2.76
CA ASN A 444 -40.69 18.51 -2.25
C ASN A 444 -40.65 18.54 -0.71
N ARG A 445 -41.39 19.47 -0.07
CA ARG A 445 -41.33 19.71 1.39
C ARG A 445 -41.48 18.44 2.25
N HIS A 446 -42.17 17.42 1.73
CA HIS A 446 -42.38 16.13 2.41
C HIS A 446 -41.11 15.27 2.45
N SER A 447 -40.36 15.17 1.34
CA SER A 447 -39.08 14.43 1.29
C SER A 447 -37.99 15.06 2.16
N LEU A 448 -37.93 16.40 2.24
CA LEU A 448 -37.05 17.10 3.20
C LEU A 448 -37.41 16.77 4.65
N ARG A 449 -38.71 16.72 4.97
CA ARG A 449 -39.17 16.47 6.35
C ARG A 449 -38.80 15.07 6.86
N ASN A 450 -38.69 14.10 5.96
CA ASN A 450 -38.35 12.70 6.28
C ASN A 450 -36.83 12.44 6.24
N ALA A 451 -36.05 13.25 5.52
CA ALA A 451 -34.60 13.09 5.41
C ALA A 451 -33.84 13.44 6.71
N PHE A 452 -34.43 14.24 7.61
CA PHE A 452 -33.81 14.70 8.86
C PHE A 452 -34.56 14.20 10.10
N TYR A 453 -33.85 13.64 11.08
CA TYR A 453 -34.45 13.09 12.31
C TYR A 453 -34.27 13.94 13.58
N SER A 454 -33.43 14.99 13.61
CA SER A 454 -33.21 15.75 14.86
C SER A 454 -34.06 17.04 14.97
N GLU A 455 -34.73 17.20 16.11
CA GLU A 455 -35.44 18.44 16.49
C GLU A 455 -34.49 19.66 16.52
N ASP A 456 -33.21 19.46 16.82
CA ASP A 456 -32.21 20.53 16.84
C ASP A 456 -31.88 21.08 15.46
N TYR A 457 -31.83 20.25 14.41
CA TYR A 457 -31.65 20.73 13.04
C TYR A 457 -32.92 21.43 12.53
N ARG A 458 -34.10 20.93 12.91
CA ARG A 458 -35.40 21.60 12.66
C ARG A 458 -35.45 23.00 13.29
N ARG A 459 -34.90 23.18 14.49
CA ARG A 459 -34.84 24.49 15.17
C ARG A 459 -33.80 25.44 14.59
N LYS A 460 -32.63 24.94 14.17
CA LYS A 460 -31.51 25.79 13.71
C LYS A 460 -31.68 26.31 12.27
N TYR A 461 -32.44 25.60 11.43
CA TYR A 461 -32.65 25.93 10.02
C TYR A 461 -34.13 25.99 9.64
N ASP A 462 -35.01 26.38 10.57
CA ASP A 462 -36.43 26.59 10.26
C ASP A 462 -36.58 27.66 9.15
N ILE A 463 -36.90 27.18 7.94
CA ILE A 463 -37.15 27.96 6.72
C ILE A 463 -38.35 28.91 6.89
N ARG A 464 -39.07 28.85 8.02
CA ARG A 464 -40.14 29.80 8.35
C ARG A 464 -39.69 31.21 8.72
N LYS A 465 -38.38 31.50 8.87
CA LYS A 465 -37.92 32.80 9.39
C LYS A 465 -36.71 33.45 8.71
N ARG A 466 -36.39 33.13 7.45
CA ARG A 466 -35.48 33.93 6.63
C ARG A 466 -36.02 34.16 5.24
#